data_AF-A0AAV6V8V7-F1
#
_entry.id   AF-A0AAV6V8V7-F1
#
_cell.length_a   1.000
_cell.length_b   1.000
_cell.length_c   1.000
_cell.angle_alpha   90.00
_cell.angle_beta   90.00
_cell.angle_gamma   90.00
#
_symmetry.space_group_name_H-M   'P 1'
#
loop_
_entity.id
_entity.type
_entity.pdbx_description
1 polymer ?
#
loop_
_entity_poly.entity_id
_entity_poly.type
_entity_poly.pdbx_seq_one_letter_code
_entity_poly.pdbx_strand_id
1 'polypeptide(L)'
;MKSSESKHTFFWWIVLGVVYNPILNQMYTGVKGKGAFCNGKPLKVSNVQNLSEALVIADCGSTRTKESLDQMFANFRQVTEKAHGLQILGSAALNMCMVASGEGDAYFEYTLHCWDMAAEKIIVEEAGGVKSYLCLFSTACYITLQTAATHLTPKRQIIKCGTKKVHIWEVEKFSSIVQQVLSLSYST
;
A
#
# COMPACT_ATOMS: atom_id res chain seq x y z
N MET A 1 -46.28 13.10 -12.84
CA MET A 1 -45.50 11.95 -12.34
C MET A 1 -44.15 11.93 -13.03
N LYS A 2 -43.09 12.41 -12.37
CA LYS A 2 -41.71 12.13 -12.77
C LYS A 2 -41.10 11.31 -11.65
N SER A 3 -40.80 10.05 -11.94
CA SER A 3 -40.15 9.11 -11.01
C SER A 3 -38.76 9.62 -10.66
N SER A 4 -38.51 9.86 -9.39
CA SER A 4 -37.18 10.15 -8.85
C SER A 4 -36.34 8.88 -8.84
N GLU A 5 -35.44 8.73 -9.79
CA GLU A 5 -34.42 7.68 -9.77
C GLU A 5 -33.41 7.99 -8.65
N SER A 6 -33.44 7.20 -7.58
CA SER A 6 -32.41 7.18 -6.54
C SER A 6 -31.11 6.61 -7.13
N LYS A 7 -30.09 7.47 -7.28
CA LYS A 7 -28.74 7.03 -7.64
C LYS A 7 -28.14 6.24 -6.48
N HIS A 8 -28.34 4.91 -6.49
CA HIS A 8 -27.69 4.00 -5.56
C HIS A 8 -26.18 4.05 -5.81
N THR A 9 -25.46 4.75 -4.94
CA THR A 9 -24.00 4.75 -4.96
C THR A 9 -23.55 3.48 -4.22
N PHE A 10 -23.30 2.40 -4.94
CA PHE A 10 -22.78 1.16 -4.35
C PHE A 10 -21.35 1.40 -3.84
N PHE A 11 -21.16 1.34 -2.53
CA PHE A 11 -19.84 1.42 -1.89
C PHE A 11 -19.30 0.00 -1.71
N TRP A 12 -18.34 -0.39 -2.56
CA TRP A 12 -17.64 -1.68 -2.45
C TRP A 12 -16.53 -1.58 -1.41
N TRP A 13 -16.82 -1.97 -0.16
CA TRP A 13 -15.78 -2.15 0.85
C TRP A 13 -15.31 -3.60 0.91
N ILE A 14 -14.03 -3.79 1.19
CA ILE A 14 -13.44 -5.12 1.39
C ILE A 14 -13.75 -5.53 2.83
N VAL A 15 -14.29 -6.74 3.01
CA VAL A 15 -14.68 -7.28 4.33
C VAL A 15 -13.89 -8.51 4.74
N LEU A 16 -13.30 -9.19 3.77
CA LEU A 16 -12.53 -10.43 3.92
C LEU A 16 -11.38 -10.41 2.91
N GLY A 17 -10.21 -10.86 3.34
CA GLY A 17 -9.03 -11.06 2.51
C GLY A 17 -8.37 -12.37 2.90
N VAL A 18 -7.92 -13.12 1.90
CA VAL A 18 -7.19 -14.39 2.08
C VAL A 18 -6.01 -14.40 1.11
N VAL A 19 -4.82 -14.68 1.62
CA VAL A 19 -3.61 -14.91 0.83
C VAL A 19 -2.97 -16.20 1.31
N TYR A 20 -2.68 -17.11 0.40
CA TYR A 20 -2.08 -18.40 0.74
C TYR A 20 -0.72 -18.56 0.07
N ASN A 21 0.31 -18.78 0.87
CA ASN A 21 1.62 -19.24 0.42
C ASN A 21 1.67 -20.77 0.53
N PRO A 22 1.56 -21.52 -0.58
CA PRO A 22 1.55 -22.98 -0.54
C PRO A 22 2.91 -23.57 -0.20
N ILE A 23 4.01 -22.88 -0.53
CA ILE A 23 5.37 -23.39 -0.33
C ILE A 23 5.71 -23.45 1.16
N LEU A 24 5.33 -22.43 1.91
CA LEU A 24 5.55 -22.34 3.35
C LEU A 24 4.34 -22.76 4.19
N ASN A 25 3.25 -23.17 3.53
CA ASN A 25 1.97 -23.46 4.15
C ASN A 25 1.49 -22.33 5.09
N GLN A 26 1.49 -21.09 4.59
CA GLN A 26 1.06 -19.91 5.34
C GLN A 26 -0.27 -19.39 4.79
N MET A 27 -1.30 -19.39 5.62
CA MET A 27 -2.61 -18.85 5.31
C MET A 27 -2.82 -17.54 6.05
N TYR A 28 -2.71 -16.43 5.32
CA TYR A 28 -3.01 -15.09 5.79
C TYR A 28 -4.49 -14.79 5.60
N THR A 29 -5.13 -14.27 6.64
CA THR A 29 -6.55 -13.94 6.66
C THR A 29 -6.77 -12.61 7.35
N GLY A 30 -7.71 -11.81 6.85
CA GLY A 30 -8.11 -10.55 7.47
C GLY A 30 -9.61 -10.39 7.34
N VAL A 31 -10.29 -10.10 8.45
CA VAL A 31 -11.74 -9.88 8.48
C VAL A 31 -12.03 -8.57 9.18
N LYS A 32 -12.83 -7.73 8.54
CA LYS A 32 -13.17 -6.40 9.05
C LYS A 32 -13.67 -6.44 10.49
N GLY A 33 -12.96 -5.73 11.37
CA GLY A 33 -13.23 -5.63 12.80
C GLY A 33 -12.91 -6.89 13.62
N LYS A 34 -12.20 -7.87 13.06
CA LYS A 34 -11.85 -9.12 13.75
C LYS A 34 -10.35 -9.40 13.81
N GLY A 35 -9.51 -8.51 13.28
CA GLY A 35 -8.07 -8.69 13.21
C GLY A 35 -7.62 -9.49 11.98
N ALA A 36 -6.30 -9.57 11.84
CA ALA A 36 -5.63 -10.36 10.81
C ALA A 36 -4.78 -11.48 11.43
N PHE A 37 -4.66 -12.60 10.73
CA PHE A 37 -4.01 -13.80 11.23
C PHE A 37 -3.19 -14.51 10.14
N CYS A 38 -2.08 -15.12 10.51
CA CYS A 38 -1.38 -16.13 9.71
C CYS A 38 -1.42 -17.46 10.44
N ASN A 39 -2.04 -18.48 9.84
CA ASN A 39 -2.24 -19.81 10.45
C ASN A 39 -2.85 -19.73 11.87
N GLY A 40 -3.81 -18.83 12.05
CA GLY A 40 -4.49 -18.60 13.34
C GLY A 40 -3.71 -17.76 14.35
N LYS A 41 -2.45 -17.39 14.08
CA LYS A 41 -1.67 -16.48 14.93
C LYS A 41 -1.95 -15.02 14.55
N PRO A 42 -2.21 -14.14 15.52
CA PRO A 42 -2.51 -12.74 15.22
C PRO A 42 -1.32 -12.05 14.56
N LEU A 43 -1.60 -11.24 13.55
CA LEU A 43 -0.63 -10.38 12.89
C LEU A 43 -0.58 -9.02 13.56
N LYS A 44 0.61 -8.42 13.54
CA LYS A 44 0.83 -7.06 13.99
C LYS A 44 1.98 -6.48 13.20
N VAL A 45 1.74 -5.31 12.62
CA VAL A 45 2.79 -4.54 11.96
C VAL A 45 3.92 -4.14 12.94
N SER A 46 5.12 -3.92 12.43
CA SER A 46 6.24 -3.41 13.23
C SER A 46 5.97 -1.98 13.77
N ASN A 47 6.78 -1.50 14.72
CA ASN A 47 6.67 -0.13 15.24
C ASN A 47 7.69 0.86 14.66
N VAL A 48 8.53 0.46 13.69
CA VAL A 48 9.64 1.26 13.17
C VAL A 48 9.12 2.61 12.64
N GLN A 49 9.75 3.69 13.07
CA GLN A 49 9.33 5.07 12.72
C GLN A 49 10.32 5.79 11.82
N ASN A 50 11.58 5.38 11.83
CA ASN A 50 12.65 6.02 11.07
C ASN A 50 12.97 5.20 9.82
N LEU A 51 13.10 5.87 8.66
CA LEU A 51 13.45 5.20 7.42
C LEU A 51 14.78 4.44 7.54
N SER A 52 15.78 5.04 8.18
CA SER A 52 17.11 4.45 8.39
C SER A 52 17.13 3.13 9.16
N GLU A 53 16.05 2.81 9.86
CA GLU A 53 15.86 1.56 10.62
C GLU A 53 14.92 0.59 9.89
N ALA A 54 14.27 1.05 8.82
CA ALA A 54 13.22 0.31 8.12
C ALA A 54 13.78 -0.59 7.02
N LEU A 55 13.32 -1.84 7.01
CA LEU A 55 13.43 -2.76 5.88
C LEU A 55 12.29 -2.47 4.90
N VAL A 56 12.64 -1.90 3.75
CA VAL A 56 11.68 -1.57 2.70
C VAL A 56 11.61 -2.71 1.68
N ILE A 57 10.40 -3.21 1.44
CA ILE A 57 10.13 -4.20 0.40
C ILE A 57 9.70 -3.45 -0.87
N ALA A 58 10.15 -3.91 -2.02
CA ALA A 58 9.75 -3.35 -3.31
C ALA A 58 9.61 -4.44 -4.36
N ASP A 59 9.06 -4.05 -5.51
CA ASP A 59 9.05 -4.87 -6.70
C ASP A 59 9.39 -4.06 -7.95
N CYS A 60 9.89 -4.74 -8.97
CA CYS A 60 10.24 -4.16 -10.27
C CYS A 60 9.02 -4.04 -11.20
N GLY A 61 7.85 -4.52 -10.78
CA GLY A 61 6.64 -4.52 -11.61
C GLY A 61 6.85 -5.21 -12.98
N SER A 62 5.90 -5.02 -13.89
CA SER A 62 5.91 -5.66 -15.22
C SER A 62 6.25 -4.71 -16.37
N THR A 63 6.19 -3.40 -16.15
CA THR A 63 6.43 -2.39 -17.20
C THR A 63 7.92 -2.31 -17.54
N ARG A 64 8.25 -2.24 -18.83
CA ARG A 64 9.65 -2.28 -19.35
C ARG A 64 9.99 -1.11 -20.27
N THR A 65 9.23 -0.01 -20.21
CA THR A 65 9.62 1.20 -20.95
C THR A 65 10.85 1.82 -20.29
N LYS A 66 11.69 2.49 -21.08
CA LYS A 66 12.92 3.12 -20.57
C LYS A 66 12.61 4.07 -19.41
N GLU A 67 11.58 4.90 -19.58
CA GLU A 67 11.16 5.88 -18.58
C GLU A 67 10.71 5.21 -17.28
N SER A 68 9.99 4.10 -17.35
CA SER A 68 9.54 3.36 -16.16
C SER A 68 10.69 2.71 -15.40
N LEU A 69 11.70 2.21 -16.13
CA LEU A 69 12.88 1.58 -15.55
C LEU A 69 13.79 2.64 -14.91
N ASP A 70 14.03 3.75 -15.60
CA ASP A 70 14.83 4.87 -15.07
C ASP A 70 14.21 5.40 -13.77
N GLN A 71 12.88 5.58 -13.73
CA GLN A 71 12.17 6.01 -12.51
C GLN A 71 12.28 4.98 -11.38
N MET A 72 12.08 3.70 -11.68
CA MET A 72 12.18 2.63 -10.69
C MET A 72 13.58 2.58 -10.07
N PHE A 73 14.64 2.60 -10.89
CA PHE A 73 16.01 2.58 -10.41
C PHE A 73 16.36 3.84 -9.61
N ALA A 74 15.85 5.01 -10.01
CA ALA A 74 15.99 6.24 -9.24
C ALA A 74 15.36 6.11 -7.85
N ASN A 75 14.16 5.53 -7.75
CA ASN A 75 13.48 5.28 -6.47
C ASN A 75 14.24 4.26 -5.61
N PHE A 76 14.70 3.15 -6.21
CA PHE A 76 15.48 2.13 -5.51
C PHE A 76 16.77 2.72 -4.95
N ARG A 77 17.47 3.55 -5.72
CA ARG A 77 18.66 4.27 -5.26
C ARG A 77 18.36 5.12 -4.04
N GLN A 78 17.32 5.95 -4.11
CA GLN A 78 16.94 6.85 -3.01
C GLN A 78 16.53 6.10 -1.73
N VAL A 79 15.83 4.98 -1.85
CA VAL A 79 15.47 4.14 -0.71
C VAL A 79 16.71 3.47 -0.13
N THR A 80 17.57 2.88 -0.97
CA THR A 80 18.78 2.18 -0.52
C THR A 80 19.76 3.12 0.19
N GLU A 81 19.81 4.40 -0.20
CA GLU A 81 20.65 5.41 0.46
C GLU A 81 20.15 5.83 1.86
N LYS A 82 18.86 5.65 2.15
CA LYS A 82 18.22 6.20 3.36
C LYS A 82 17.63 5.16 4.29
N ALA A 83 17.33 3.97 3.79
CA ALA A 83 16.70 2.89 4.53
C ALA A 83 17.72 1.93 5.14
N HIS A 84 17.29 1.09 6.09
CA HIS A 84 18.14 0.02 6.61
C HIS A 84 18.46 -1.01 5.52
N GLY A 85 17.48 -1.30 4.66
CA GLY A 85 17.64 -2.22 3.55
C GLY A 85 16.50 -2.13 2.55
N LEU A 86 16.77 -2.65 1.35
CA LEU A 86 15.79 -2.84 0.27
C LEU A 86 15.71 -4.33 -0.06
N GLN A 87 14.51 -4.90 -0.09
CA GLN A 87 14.26 -6.32 -0.39
C GLN A 87 13.26 -6.48 -1.53
N ILE A 88 13.50 -7.43 -2.42
CA ILE A 88 12.64 -7.74 -3.58
C ILE A 88 12.34 -9.23 -3.58
N LEU A 89 11.05 -9.61 -3.56
CA LEU A 89 10.61 -11.00 -3.43
C LEU A 89 9.72 -11.49 -4.59
N GLY A 90 9.17 -10.58 -5.41
CA GLY A 90 8.45 -10.94 -6.63
C GLY A 90 6.96 -11.29 -6.46
N SER A 91 6.35 -11.03 -5.30
CA SER A 91 4.91 -11.23 -5.08
C SER A 91 4.32 -10.11 -4.23
N ALA A 92 3.55 -9.21 -4.86
CA ALA A 92 2.86 -8.13 -4.18
C ALA A 92 2.04 -8.58 -2.98
N ALA A 93 1.32 -9.70 -3.15
CA ALA A 93 0.48 -10.25 -2.08
C ALA A 93 1.27 -10.73 -0.87
N LEU A 94 2.36 -11.45 -1.10
CA LEU A 94 3.22 -11.91 0.00
C LEU A 94 4.00 -10.75 0.61
N ASN A 95 4.45 -9.79 -0.19
CA ASN A 95 5.15 -8.59 0.28
C ASN A 95 4.29 -7.82 1.29
N MET A 96 3.02 -7.57 0.97
CA MET A 96 2.12 -6.90 1.90
C MET A 96 1.78 -7.77 3.12
N CYS A 97 1.70 -9.08 2.98
CA CYS A 97 1.52 -9.99 4.11
C CYS A 97 2.74 -9.98 5.05
N MET A 98 3.96 -9.83 4.53
CA MET A 98 5.17 -9.66 5.34
C MET A 98 5.16 -8.34 6.10
N VAL A 99 4.68 -7.26 5.48
CA VAL A 99 4.43 -5.98 6.19
C VAL A 99 3.39 -6.17 7.29
N ALA A 100 2.28 -6.86 7.01
CA ALA A 100 1.25 -7.16 8.01
C ALA A 100 1.80 -8.00 9.19
N SER A 101 2.76 -8.89 8.92
CA SER A 101 3.48 -9.67 9.94
C SER A 101 4.54 -8.87 10.72
N GLY A 102 4.89 -7.66 10.27
CA GLY A 102 6.01 -6.89 10.82
C GLY A 102 7.39 -7.44 10.45
N GLU A 103 7.47 -8.30 9.41
CA GLU A 103 8.73 -8.81 8.85
C GLU A 103 9.41 -7.79 7.92
N GLY A 104 8.63 -6.86 7.37
CA GLY A 104 9.11 -5.66 6.68
C GLY A 104 8.32 -4.44 7.15
N ASP A 105 8.87 -3.25 6.93
CA ASP A 105 8.35 -2.01 7.50
C ASP A 105 7.59 -1.15 6.49
N ALA A 106 7.83 -1.36 5.21
CA ALA A 106 7.18 -0.63 4.13
C ALA A 106 7.17 -1.46 2.86
N TYR A 107 6.16 -1.26 2.02
CA TYR A 107 6.13 -1.86 0.68
C TYR A 107 5.68 -0.85 -0.38
N PHE A 108 6.45 -0.73 -1.46
CA PHE A 108 6.05 0.08 -2.61
C PHE A 108 6.23 -0.68 -3.92
N GLU A 109 5.24 -0.55 -4.80
CA GLU A 109 5.30 -1.06 -6.16
C GLU A 109 4.53 -0.14 -7.10
N TYR A 110 5.03 -0.05 -8.33
CA TYR A 110 4.34 0.61 -9.42
C TYR A 110 3.61 -0.45 -10.24
N THR A 111 2.41 -0.13 -10.74
CA THR A 111 1.66 -0.96 -11.70
C THR A 111 0.93 -2.19 -11.15
N LEU A 112 0.43 -2.13 -9.91
CA LEU A 112 -0.47 -3.16 -9.38
C LEU A 112 -1.88 -3.10 -9.97
N HIS A 113 -2.51 -4.25 -10.13
CA HIS A 113 -3.94 -4.31 -10.43
C HIS A 113 -4.77 -4.39 -9.16
N CYS A 114 -6.09 -4.20 -9.29
CA CYS A 114 -6.99 -4.23 -8.14
C CYS A 114 -7.01 -5.59 -7.42
N TRP A 115 -6.82 -6.69 -8.17
CA TRP A 115 -6.77 -8.04 -7.60
C TRP A 115 -5.51 -8.28 -6.78
N ASP A 116 -4.38 -7.67 -7.15
CA ASP A 116 -3.10 -7.74 -6.41
C ASP A 116 -3.13 -6.96 -5.09
N MET A 117 -4.26 -6.30 -4.76
CA MET A 117 -4.37 -5.42 -3.61
C MET A 117 -5.59 -5.68 -2.74
N ALA A 118 -6.61 -6.36 -3.29
CA ALA A 118 -7.90 -6.48 -2.64
C ALA A 118 -7.77 -7.27 -1.33
N ALA A 119 -7.13 -8.44 -1.38
CA ALA A 119 -6.99 -9.30 -0.21
C ALA A 119 -6.07 -8.67 0.85
N GLU A 120 -4.90 -8.14 0.46
CA GLU A 120 -3.97 -7.66 1.50
C GLU A 120 -4.38 -6.32 2.10
N LYS A 121 -5.24 -5.54 1.43
CA LYS A 121 -5.75 -4.29 2.03
C LYS A 121 -6.32 -4.54 3.42
N ILE A 122 -7.27 -5.47 3.53
CA ILE A 122 -7.94 -5.74 4.80
C ILE A 122 -7.01 -6.47 5.78
N ILE A 123 -6.08 -7.29 5.29
CA ILE A 123 -5.08 -7.96 6.12
C ILE A 123 -4.15 -6.93 6.80
N VAL A 124 -3.63 -5.96 6.04
CA VAL A 124 -2.74 -4.91 6.57
C VAL A 124 -3.50 -3.97 7.50
N GLU A 125 -4.71 -3.53 7.11
CA GLU A 125 -5.55 -2.65 7.94
C GLU A 125 -5.89 -3.30 9.29
N GLU A 126 -6.28 -4.58 9.28
CA GLU A 126 -6.62 -5.30 10.51
C GLU A 126 -5.38 -5.73 11.34
N ALA A 127 -4.19 -5.76 10.75
CA ALA A 127 -2.92 -5.92 11.47
C ALA A 127 -2.44 -4.60 12.13
N GLY A 128 -3.18 -3.51 11.96
CA GLY A 128 -2.85 -2.19 12.52
C GLY A 128 -1.96 -1.32 11.64
N GLY A 129 -1.78 -1.70 10.37
CA GLY A 129 -1.08 -0.91 9.36
C GLY A 129 -2.02 0.06 8.63
N VAL A 130 -1.43 0.88 7.76
CA VAL A 130 -2.17 1.79 6.88
C VAL A 130 -1.84 1.46 5.43
N LYS A 131 -2.83 1.56 4.53
CA LYS A 131 -2.61 1.44 3.09
C LYS A 131 -3.00 2.76 2.43
N SER A 132 -2.04 3.39 1.75
CA SER A 132 -2.26 4.65 1.05
C SER A 132 -2.19 4.42 -0.46
N TYR A 133 -3.06 5.10 -1.20
CA TYR A 133 -3.13 4.96 -2.67
C TYR A 133 -2.60 6.25 -3.28
N LEU A 134 -1.49 6.17 -4.01
CA LEU A 134 -0.94 7.34 -4.71
C LEU A 134 -1.20 7.22 -6.22
N CYS A 135 -2.42 7.56 -6.65
CA CYS A 135 -2.72 7.64 -8.08
C CYS A 135 -1.94 8.79 -8.75
N LEU A 136 -0.73 8.51 -9.22
CA LEU A 136 -0.01 9.35 -10.17
C LEU A 136 -0.44 8.98 -11.60
N PHE A 137 -0.59 10.01 -12.42
CA PHE A 137 -1.03 10.00 -13.81
C PHE A 137 -0.75 8.71 -14.61
N SER A 138 -1.80 8.09 -15.16
CA SER A 138 -1.78 7.04 -16.20
C SER A 138 -1.09 5.70 -15.86
N THR A 139 -0.29 5.64 -14.81
CA THR A 139 0.38 4.43 -14.31
C THR A 139 0.22 4.47 -12.81
N ALA A 140 -0.65 3.61 -12.28
CA ALA A 140 -1.00 3.70 -10.87
C ALA A 140 0.22 3.31 -10.00
N CYS A 141 0.68 4.27 -9.19
CA CYS A 141 1.68 4.08 -8.15
C CYS A 141 0.97 3.65 -6.87
N TYR A 142 1.44 2.59 -6.22
CA TYR A 142 0.81 2.08 -5.01
C TYR A 142 1.86 1.94 -3.92
N ILE A 143 1.65 2.69 -2.84
CA ILE A 143 2.59 2.80 -1.74
C ILE A 143 1.85 2.36 -0.48
N THR A 144 2.05 1.11 -0.08
CA THR A 144 1.47 0.58 1.17
C THR A 144 2.47 0.83 2.29
N LEU A 145 2.10 1.70 3.22
CA LEU A 145 3.02 2.18 4.24
C LEU A 145 2.49 1.93 5.63
N GLN A 146 3.33 1.27 6.41
CA GLN A 146 3.09 0.99 7.80
C GLN A 146 3.08 2.29 8.60
N THR A 147 1.93 2.63 9.18
CA THR A 147 1.89 3.52 10.33
C THR A 147 0.97 2.88 11.35
N ALA A 148 1.50 2.60 12.54
CA ALA A 148 0.65 2.46 13.71
C ALA A 148 0.10 3.87 13.99
N ALA A 149 -1.05 4.22 13.42
CA ALA A 149 -1.67 5.52 13.64
C ALA A 149 -3.13 5.34 14.06
N THR A 150 -3.36 5.60 15.34
CA THR A 150 -4.65 5.84 15.96
C THR A 150 -5.44 6.88 15.17
N HIS A 151 -6.69 6.54 14.83
CA HIS A 151 -7.71 7.38 14.21
C HIS A 151 -7.26 8.26 13.02
N LEU A 152 -7.46 7.73 11.81
CA LEU A 152 -7.32 8.47 10.57
C LEU A 152 -8.64 8.49 9.81
N THR A 153 -9.31 9.64 9.78
CA THR A 153 -10.44 9.91 8.88
C THR A 153 -9.90 10.24 7.49
N PRO A 154 -10.23 9.46 6.44
CA PRO A 154 -9.78 9.75 5.08
C PRO A 154 -10.45 11.02 4.56
N LYS A 155 -9.67 11.99 4.10
CA LYS A 155 -10.19 13.23 3.51
C LYS A 155 -10.03 13.15 1.99
N ARG A 156 -11.14 13.29 1.28
CA ARG A 156 -11.19 13.29 -0.18
C ARG A 156 -10.68 14.64 -0.69
N GLN A 157 -9.48 14.67 -1.27
CA GLN A 157 -9.01 15.83 -2.01
C GLN A 157 -9.21 15.62 -3.51
N ILE A 158 -9.69 16.66 -4.20
CA ILE A 158 -9.84 16.68 -5.66
C ILE A 158 -8.84 17.69 -6.19
N ILE A 159 -7.71 17.21 -6.67
CA ILE A 159 -6.69 18.08 -7.30
C ILE A 159 -7.01 18.17 -8.79
N LYS A 160 -7.07 19.40 -9.31
CA LYS A 160 -7.13 19.66 -10.75
C LYS A 160 -5.71 19.67 -11.29
N CYS A 161 -5.41 18.78 -12.23
CA CYS A 161 -4.16 18.81 -12.97
C CYS A 161 -4.49 18.66 -14.46
N GLY A 162 -4.33 19.76 -15.20
CA GLY A 162 -4.87 19.91 -16.56
C GLY A 162 -6.41 19.92 -16.60
N THR A 163 -7.01 19.23 -17.58
CA THR A 163 -8.47 19.14 -17.78
C THR A 163 -9.14 18.02 -16.97
N LYS A 164 -8.38 17.17 -16.25
CA LYS A 164 -8.90 16.00 -15.53
C LYS A 164 -8.93 16.23 -14.01
N LYS A 165 -9.94 15.66 -13.35
CA LYS A 165 -10.07 15.63 -11.89
C LYS A 165 -9.42 14.36 -11.36
N VAL A 166 -8.39 14.49 -10.52
CA VAL A 166 -7.76 13.36 -9.83
C VAL A 166 -8.32 13.31 -8.42
N HIS A 167 -8.81 12.13 -8.02
CA HIS A 167 -9.29 11.87 -6.66
C HIS A 167 -8.14 11.30 -5.84
N ILE A 168 -7.62 12.09 -4.90
CA ILE A 168 -6.58 11.67 -3.98
C ILE A 168 -7.26 11.44 -2.63
N TRP A 169 -7.07 10.24 -2.09
CA TRP A 169 -7.48 9.90 -0.74
C TRP A 169 -6.27 10.18 0.14
N GLU A 170 -6.24 11.39 0.68
CA GLU A 170 -5.12 11.86 1.50
C GLU A 170 -5.41 11.50 2.97
N VAL A 171 -4.41 10.92 3.61
CA VAL A 171 -4.42 10.63 5.04
C VAL A 171 -3.66 11.79 5.69
N GLU A 172 -4.37 12.68 6.40
CA GLU A 172 -3.85 13.98 6.91
C GLU A 172 -2.66 13.88 7.89
N LYS A 173 -2.28 12.68 8.33
CA LYS A 173 -1.06 12.45 9.13
C LYS A 173 -0.34 11.20 8.65
N PHE A 174 0.41 11.36 7.57
CA PHE A 174 1.47 10.45 7.20
C PHE A 174 2.52 10.41 8.33
N SER A 175 2.99 9.22 8.75
CA SER A 175 4.18 9.18 9.62
C SER A 175 5.39 9.74 8.84
N SER A 176 6.44 10.14 9.56
CA SER A 176 7.67 10.71 8.97
C SER A 176 8.21 9.86 7.82
N ILE A 177 8.13 8.52 7.94
CA ILE A 177 8.61 7.58 6.92
C ILE A 177 7.83 7.71 5.61
N VAL A 178 6.54 8.02 5.71
CA VAL A 178 5.66 8.10 4.54
C VAL A 178 5.91 9.36 3.75
N GLN A 179 6.01 10.50 4.43
CA GLN A 179 6.40 11.74 3.76
C GLN A 179 7.79 11.61 3.15
N GLN A 180 8.71 10.90 3.80
CA GLN A 180 10.03 10.63 3.27
C GLN A 180 9.93 9.78 2.00
N VAL A 181 9.36 8.57 2.02
CA VAL A 181 9.25 7.70 0.83
C VAL A 181 8.45 8.36 -0.30
N LEU A 182 7.37 9.07 0.02
CA LEU A 182 6.60 9.82 -0.98
C LEU A 182 7.43 10.96 -1.58
N SER A 183 8.13 11.76 -0.77
CA SER A 183 8.97 12.87 -1.27
C SER A 183 10.05 12.40 -2.25
N LEU A 184 10.59 11.19 -2.05
CA LEU A 184 11.57 10.58 -2.98
C LEU A 184 10.94 10.26 -4.34
N SER A 185 9.65 9.97 -4.36
CA SER A 185 8.90 9.63 -5.58
C SER A 185 8.49 10.87 -6.38
N TYR A 186 8.58 12.08 -5.81
CA TYR A 186 8.21 13.36 -6.44
C TYR A 186 9.41 14.23 -6.90
N SER A 187 10.64 13.86 -6.56
CA SER A 187 11.85 14.68 -6.80
C SER A 187 12.51 14.48 -8.19
N THR A 188 11.77 13.98 -9.17
CA THR A 188 12.21 13.81 -10.57
C THR A 188 11.16 14.34 -11.54
#